data_AF-A0AAD7NDS1-F1
#
_entry.id   AF-A0AAD7NDS1-F1
#
_cell.length_a   1.000
_cell.length_b   1.000
_cell.length_c   1.000
_cell.angle_alpha   90.00
_cell.angle_beta   90.00
_cell.angle_gamma   90.00
#
_symmetry.space_group_name_H-M   'P 1'
#
loop_
_entity.id
_entity.type
_entity.pdbx_description
1 polymer ?
#
loop_
_entity_poly.entity_id
_entity_poly.type
_entity_poly.pdbx_seq_one_letter_code
_entity_poly.pdbx_strand_id
1 'polypeptide(L)'
;MAGILRSRLITPSAPLSIARALSHKNVFATRFIANKVPAYEGHIPLTWFENGVLAVGSAFMSLADPRRGDMVAALGETTAGPSLPRLRDVMLESPEGRQILKDRPRINSKTVDLEKLAEYPEGTFGRAYITWLERCGVTPDTREPVHYIDDPELAYVMQRYRECHDFYHCIVNLPVSVDSEIAVKYFEFANLGLPLAALSALFGPLRLNSAQLQRLFSEYVPWALRCGGSARSLITVYWEQRWDQNVEDMKKELGLWDAPAAKWRKPLKEAKIAAEKQQRRVDS
;
A
#
# COMPACT_ATOMS: atom_id res chain seq x y z
N MET A 1 19.95 -40.99 -68.55
CA MET A 1 19.06 -41.95 -69.22
C MET A 1 17.89 -42.24 -68.30
N ALA A 2 16.66 -42.13 -68.85
CA ALA A 2 15.36 -42.60 -68.37
C ALA A 2 14.98 -42.34 -66.88
N GLY A 3 13.92 -41.62 -66.52
CA GLY A 3 12.63 -41.41 -67.17
C GLY A 3 11.55 -42.28 -66.49
N ILE A 4 10.43 -41.62 -66.09
CA ILE A 4 9.02 -42.10 -66.06
C ILE A 4 8.28 -41.78 -64.73
N LEU A 5 7.49 -40.71 -64.83
CA LEU A 5 6.05 -40.53 -64.51
C LEU A 5 5.44 -41.10 -63.22
N ARG A 6 4.78 -40.19 -62.48
CA ARG A 6 3.35 -40.13 -62.09
C ARG A 6 3.25 -39.08 -60.96
N SER A 7 2.21 -38.30 -60.70
CA SER A 7 0.85 -38.10 -61.20
C SER A 7 0.38 -36.83 -60.47
N ARG A 8 -0.22 -35.88 -61.17
CA ARG A 8 -0.89 -34.71 -60.56
C ARG A 8 -2.16 -35.17 -59.84
N LEU A 9 -2.34 -34.75 -58.59
CA LEU A 9 -3.65 -34.63 -57.97
C LEU A 9 -3.80 -33.21 -57.40
N ILE A 10 -4.68 -32.46 -58.04
CA ILE A 10 -5.29 -31.22 -57.57
C ILE A 10 -6.55 -31.66 -56.82
N THR A 11 -6.80 -31.11 -55.63
CA THR A 11 -8.13 -30.83 -55.01
C THR A 11 -7.89 -30.29 -53.58
N PRO A 12 -8.89 -29.71 -52.89
CA PRO A 12 -9.45 -28.39 -53.13
C PRO A 12 -9.32 -27.47 -51.89
N SER A 13 -9.47 -26.16 -52.12
CA SER A 13 -9.67 -25.15 -51.09
C SER A 13 -11.01 -25.31 -50.35
N ALA A 14 -10.99 -25.30 -49.01
CA ALA A 14 -12.13 -24.96 -48.14
C ALA A 14 -11.64 -24.74 -46.68
N PRO A 15 -12.41 -24.11 -45.79
CA PRO A 15 -12.75 -22.69 -45.76
C PRO A 15 -12.26 -22.01 -44.46
N LEU A 16 -12.25 -20.67 -44.44
CA LEU A 16 -12.17 -19.89 -43.20
C LEU A 16 -13.34 -20.28 -42.28
N SER A 17 -13.03 -20.91 -41.14
CA SER A 17 -13.99 -21.15 -40.07
C SER A 17 -13.90 -20.01 -39.06
N ILE A 18 -14.91 -19.13 -39.12
CA ILE A 18 -15.27 -18.22 -38.04
C ILE A 18 -15.88 -19.08 -36.93
N ALA A 19 -15.16 -19.24 -35.83
CA ALA A 19 -15.72 -19.71 -34.57
C ALA A 19 -15.29 -18.74 -33.46
N ARG A 20 -15.85 -17.53 -33.51
CA ARG A 20 -15.90 -16.62 -32.36
C ARG A 20 -17.14 -16.98 -31.56
N ALA A 21 -16.98 -16.92 -30.24
CA ALA A 21 -17.97 -17.10 -29.18
C ALA A 21 -18.19 -18.56 -28.77
N LEU A 22 -17.57 -18.94 -27.65
CA LEU A 22 -18.26 -19.31 -26.40
C LEU A 22 -17.21 -19.72 -25.35
N SER A 23 -16.64 -18.75 -24.62
CA SER A 23 -15.97 -19.01 -23.34
C SER A 23 -15.94 -17.76 -22.47
N HIS A 24 -17.11 -17.20 -22.19
CA HIS A 24 -17.27 -16.13 -21.19
C HIS A 24 -18.48 -16.40 -20.29
N LYS A 25 -18.70 -17.66 -19.94
CA LYS A 25 -19.66 -18.05 -18.90
C LYS A 25 -19.00 -19.12 -18.05
N ASN A 26 -18.33 -18.69 -16.99
CA ASN A 26 -18.10 -19.41 -15.71
C ASN A 26 -16.88 -18.88 -14.93
N VAL A 27 -16.65 -17.56 -14.89
CA VAL A 27 -15.78 -16.97 -13.85
C VAL A 27 -16.54 -16.80 -12.52
N PHE A 28 -17.88 -16.80 -12.56
CA PHE A 28 -18.72 -16.64 -11.37
C PHE A 28 -19.10 -17.94 -10.64
N ALA A 29 -18.97 -19.10 -11.28
CA ALA A 29 -19.48 -20.37 -10.73
C ALA A 29 -18.49 -21.10 -9.80
N THR A 30 -17.21 -20.72 -9.79
CA THR A 30 -16.16 -21.44 -9.05
C THR A 30 -15.94 -20.93 -7.62
N ARG A 31 -16.77 -19.99 -7.13
CA ARG A 31 -16.61 -19.35 -5.81
C ARG A 31 -17.36 -20.02 -4.65
N PHE A 32 -18.00 -21.17 -4.88
CA PHE A 32 -18.92 -21.79 -3.90
C PHE A 32 -18.26 -22.76 -2.92
N ILE A 33 -16.96 -23.03 -3.03
CA ILE A 33 -16.22 -23.78 -2.01
C ILE A 33 -14.94 -23.00 -1.72
N ALA A 34 -14.90 -22.25 -0.63
CA ALA A 34 -13.63 -21.82 -0.07
C ALA A 34 -12.84 -23.09 0.25
N ASN A 35 -11.76 -23.35 -0.47
CA ASN A 35 -10.83 -24.39 -0.09
C ASN A 35 -10.34 -24.03 1.32
N LYS A 36 -10.64 -24.89 2.31
CA LYS A 36 -10.24 -24.70 3.71
C LYS A 36 -8.72 -24.77 3.94
N VAL A 37 -7.93 -24.90 2.87
CA VAL A 37 -6.48 -24.99 2.94
C VAL A 37 -5.91 -23.56 2.84
N PRO A 38 -5.13 -23.11 3.84
CA PRO A 38 -4.40 -21.85 3.76
C PRO A 38 -3.53 -21.78 2.50
N ALA A 39 -3.59 -20.67 1.77
CA ALA A 39 -2.79 -20.46 0.55
C ALA A 39 -1.33 -20.11 0.87
N TYR A 40 -1.07 -19.63 2.09
CA TYR A 40 0.24 -19.30 2.65
C TYR A 40 0.16 -19.33 4.19
N GLU A 41 1.31 -19.22 4.85
CA GLU A 41 1.39 -19.17 6.31
C GLU A 41 0.59 -17.99 6.88
N GLY A 42 -0.30 -18.26 7.84
CA GLY A 42 -1.17 -17.24 8.44
C GLY A 42 -2.42 -16.91 7.63
N HIS A 43 -2.62 -17.48 6.43
CA HIS A 43 -3.84 -17.29 5.64
C HIS A 43 -5.06 -17.97 6.31
N ILE A 44 -6.13 -17.19 6.47
CA ILE A 44 -7.43 -17.61 7.00
C ILE A 44 -8.45 -17.47 5.86
N PRO A 45 -8.79 -18.56 5.14
CA PRO A 45 -9.75 -18.51 4.05
C PRO A 45 -11.14 -18.16 4.59
N LEU A 46 -11.79 -17.16 3.98
CA LEU A 46 -13.14 -16.73 4.34
C LEU A 46 -14.10 -17.00 3.19
N THR A 47 -15.31 -17.45 3.53
CA THR A 47 -16.44 -17.35 2.60
C THR A 47 -16.84 -15.89 2.38
N TRP A 48 -17.56 -15.59 1.30
CA TRP A 48 -18.05 -14.23 1.04
C TRP A 48 -18.96 -13.71 2.18
N PHE A 49 -19.69 -14.61 2.86
CA PHE A 49 -20.54 -14.26 4.00
C PHE A 49 -19.70 -13.94 5.23
N GLU A 50 -18.73 -14.79 5.60
CA GLU A 50 -17.82 -14.55 6.71
C GLU A 50 -17.00 -13.27 6.49
N ASN A 51 -16.53 -13.04 5.26
CA ASN A 51 -15.85 -11.80 4.86
C ASN A 51 -16.75 -10.58 5.07
N GLY A 52 -18.02 -10.65 4.64
CA GLY A 52 -18.99 -9.56 4.86
C GLY A 52 -19.26 -9.27 6.33
N VAL A 53 -19.44 -10.31 7.16
CA VAL A 53 -19.62 -10.16 8.61
C VAL A 53 -18.37 -9.56 9.26
N LEU A 54 -17.18 -10.04 8.91
CA LEU A 54 -15.91 -9.52 9.42
C LEU A 54 -15.70 -8.07 9.00
N ALA A 55 -16.03 -7.70 7.76
CA ALA A 55 -15.94 -6.32 7.29
C ALA A 55 -16.82 -5.38 8.11
N VAL A 56 -18.10 -5.74 8.32
CA VAL A 56 -19.05 -4.92 9.09
C VAL A 56 -18.62 -4.82 10.55
N GLY A 57 -18.24 -5.94 11.18
CA GLY A 57 -17.75 -5.95 12.55
C GLY A 57 -16.48 -5.11 12.73
N SER A 58 -15.52 -5.25 11.82
CA SER A 58 -14.26 -4.50 11.84
C SER A 58 -14.48 -3.00 11.60
N ALA A 59 -15.42 -2.63 10.73
CA ALA A 59 -15.82 -1.23 10.51
C ALA A 59 -16.40 -0.61 11.79
N PHE A 60 -17.35 -1.29 12.43
CA PHE A 60 -17.93 -0.81 13.68
C PHE A 60 -16.86 -0.67 14.78
N MET A 61 -16.01 -1.69 14.95
CA MET A 61 -14.98 -1.69 15.99
C MET A 61 -13.89 -0.65 15.76
N SER A 62 -13.43 -0.44 14.53
CA SER A 62 -12.44 0.61 14.20
C SER A 62 -13.00 2.03 14.31
N LEU A 63 -14.31 2.21 14.10
CA LEU A 63 -15.01 3.47 14.40
C LEU A 63 -15.20 3.70 15.91
N ALA A 64 -15.40 2.63 16.68
CA ALA A 64 -15.49 2.74 18.15
C ALA A 64 -14.11 2.96 18.79
N ASP A 65 -13.09 2.20 18.38
CA ASP A 65 -11.71 2.29 18.88
C ASP A 65 -10.67 2.17 17.75
N PRO A 66 -10.12 3.30 17.28
CA PRO A 66 -9.05 3.33 16.25
C PRO A 66 -7.76 2.67 16.65
N ARG A 67 -7.52 2.49 17.96
CA ARG A 67 -6.28 1.90 18.46
C ARG A 67 -6.24 0.39 18.21
N ARG A 68 -7.38 -0.20 17.83
CA ARG A 68 -7.49 -1.57 17.32
C ARG A 68 -6.98 -1.66 15.89
N GLY A 69 -5.65 -1.61 15.74
CA GLY A 69 -4.97 -1.73 14.45
C GLY A 69 -5.32 -3.03 13.71
N ASP A 70 -5.58 -4.11 14.47
CA ASP A 70 -6.07 -5.39 13.97
C ASP A 70 -7.43 -5.28 13.25
N MET A 71 -8.36 -4.48 13.79
CA MET A 71 -9.67 -4.26 13.15
C MET A 71 -9.55 -3.37 11.91
N VAL A 72 -8.66 -2.38 11.92
CA VAL A 72 -8.38 -1.57 10.72
C VAL A 72 -7.73 -2.43 9.64
N ALA A 73 -6.82 -3.33 10.02
CA ALA A 73 -6.20 -4.30 9.13
C ALA A 73 -7.25 -5.25 8.51
N ALA A 74 -8.06 -5.89 9.34
CA ALA A 74 -9.12 -6.78 8.88
C ALA A 74 -10.13 -6.08 7.95
N LEU A 75 -10.54 -4.85 8.29
CA LEU A 75 -11.38 -4.03 7.41
C LEU A 75 -10.68 -3.76 6.08
N GLY A 76 -9.38 -3.49 6.11
CA GLY A 76 -8.57 -3.27 4.91
C GLY A 76 -8.59 -4.44 3.95
N GLU A 77 -8.42 -5.66 4.46
CA GLU A 77 -8.37 -6.88 3.65
C GLU A 77 -9.75 -7.26 3.11
N THR A 78 -10.75 -7.23 3.98
CA THR A 78 -12.12 -7.62 3.62
C THR A 78 -12.76 -6.65 2.63
N THR A 79 -12.34 -5.38 2.61
CA THR A 79 -12.84 -4.37 1.66
C THR A 79 -11.96 -4.17 0.43
N ALA A 80 -10.76 -4.78 0.36
CA ALA A 80 -9.81 -4.52 -0.71
C ALA A 80 -10.38 -4.88 -2.10
N GLY A 81 -11.09 -6.01 -2.21
CA GLY A 81 -11.82 -6.40 -3.41
C GLY A 81 -10.99 -6.25 -4.71
N PRO A 82 -11.49 -5.56 -5.74
CA PRO A 82 -10.79 -5.43 -7.02
C PRO A 82 -9.64 -4.40 -7.02
N SER A 83 -9.40 -3.67 -5.92
CA SER A 83 -8.32 -2.68 -5.89
C SER A 83 -6.93 -3.32 -5.88
N LEU A 84 -6.78 -4.50 -5.26
CA LEU A 84 -5.47 -5.19 -5.20
C LEU A 84 -5.00 -5.73 -6.56
N PRO A 85 -5.84 -6.41 -7.36
CA PRO A 85 -5.46 -6.75 -8.73
C PRO A 85 -5.03 -5.53 -9.54
N ARG A 86 -5.77 -4.42 -9.44
CA ARG A 86 -5.41 -3.16 -10.12
C ARG A 86 -4.05 -2.64 -9.67
N LEU A 87 -3.77 -2.63 -8.36
CA LEU A 87 -2.48 -2.17 -7.84
C LEU A 87 -1.33 -3.07 -8.26
N ARG A 88 -1.52 -4.38 -8.23
CA ARG A 88 -0.55 -5.33 -8.79
C ARG A 88 -0.29 -5.04 -10.26
N ASP A 89 -1.32 -4.82 -11.06
CA ASP A 89 -1.16 -4.55 -12.49
C ASP A 89 -0.36 -3.26 -12.74
N VAL A 90 -0.60 -2.21 -11.94
CA VAL A 90 0.24 -0.98 -11.92
C VAL A 90 1.70 -1.29 -11.57
N MET A 91 1.95 -2.20 -10.61
CA MET A 91 3.32 -2.65 -10.31
C MET A 91 3.95 -3.42 -11.48
N LEU A 92 3.18 -4.27 -12.17
CA LEU A 92 3.66 -5.03 -13.31
C LEU A 92 4.02 -4.15 -14.52
N GLU A 93 3.35 -3.01 -14.68
CA GLU A 93 3.68 -2.02 -15.72
C GLU A 93 5.01 -1.30 -15.43
N SER A 94 5.39 -1.15 -14.16
CA SER A 94 6.64 -0.52 -13.74
C SER A 94 7.83 -1.51 -13.70
N PRO A 95 9.01 -1.18 -14.27
CA PRO A 95 10.22 -1.99 -14.07
C PRO A 95 10.58 -2.20 -12.60
N GLU A 96 10.46 -1.15 -11.80
CA GLU A 96 10.73 -1.17 -10.36
C GLU A 96 9.66 -1.97 -9.61
N GLY A 97 8.38 -1.81 -9.98
CA GLY A 97 7.27 -2.58 -9.43
C GLY A 97 7.39 -4.09 -9.70
N ARG A 98 7.82 -4.50 -10.90
CA ARG A 98 8.10 -5.91 -11.22
C ARG A 98 9.21 -6.48 -10.35
N GLN A 99 10.26 -5.71 -10.11
CA GLN A 99 11.37 -6.13 -9.25
C GLN A 99 10.89 -6.34 -7.81
N ILE A 100 10.05 -5.44 -7.29
CA ILE A 100 9.43 -5.58 -5.97
C ILE A 100 8.56 -6.85 -5.87
N LEU A 101 7.71 -7.12 -6.86
CA LEU A 101 6.86 -8.33 -6.87
C LEU A 101 7.67 -9.62 -6.89
N LYS A 102 8.87 -9.58 -7.49
CA LYS A 102 9.81 -10.70 -7.53
C LYS A 102 10.56 -10.87 -6.21
N ASP A 103 11.18 -9.80 -5.70
CA ASP A 103 12.07 -9.85 -4.54
C ASP A 103 11.30 -9.92 -3.22
N ARG A 104 10.07 -9.42 -3.22
CA ARG A 104 9.15 -9.36 -2.08
C ARG A 104 9.79 -8.80 -0.80
N PRO A 105 10.49 -7.65 -0.84
CA PRO A 105 11.09 -7.06 0.34
C PRO A 105 10.02 -6.73 1.41
N ARG A 106 10.44 -6.79 2.67
CA ARG A 106 9.62 -6.52 3.86
C ARG A 106 10.22 -5.36 4.65
N ILE A 107 9.38 -4.57 5.30
CA ILE A 107 9.81 -3.44 6.13
C ILE A 107 9.50 -3.74 7.59
N ASN A 108 10.55 -4.01 8.37
CA ASN A 108 10.54 -4.11 9.82
C ASN A 108 11.98 -3.97 10.34
N SER A 109 12.17 -3.87 11.65
CA SER A 109 13.49 -3.72 12.27
C SER A 109 14.43 -4.91 12.04
N LYS A 110 13.91 -6.08 11.63
CA LYS A 110 14.74 -7.26 11.29
C LYS A 110 15.27 -7.22 9.87
N THR A 111 14.65 -6.44 8.98
CA THR A 111 15.02 -6.37 7.56
C THR A 111 15.62 -5.02 7.17
N VAL A 112 15.32 -3.97 7.93
CA VAL A 112 15.85 -2.62 7.72
C VAL A 112 16.76 -2.26 8.90
N ASP A 113 18.03 -1.99 8.59
CA ASP A 113 19.03 -1.55 9.55
C ASP A 113 18.81 -0.08 9.91
N LEU A 114 18.06 0.16 11.00
CA LEU A 114 17.68 1.49 11.46
C LEU A 114 18.89 2.30 11.95
N GLU A 115 19.93 1.64 12.47
CA GLU A 115 21.16 2.30 12.91
C GLU A 115 21.92 2.86 11.70
N LYS A 116 22.06 2.04 10.65
CA LYS A 116 22.60 2.50 9.37
C LYS A 116 21.75 3.61 8.74
N LEU A 117 20.42 3.52 8.82
CA LEU A 117 19.56 4.63 8.35
C LEU A 117 19.86 5.94 9.11
N ALA A 118 20.16 5.83 10.40
CA ALA A 118 20.56 6.92 11.27
C ALA A 118 22.01 7.39 11.08
N GLU A 119 22.76 6.85 10.10
CA GLU A 119 24.08 7.34 9.71
C GLU A 119 24.02 8.15 8.41
N TYR A 120 22.97 8.01 7.59
CA TYR A 120 22.88 8.75 6.33
C TYR A 120 22.89 10.28 6.55
N PRO A 121 23.37 11.06 5.55
CA PRO A 121 23.38 12.52 5.64
C PRO A 121 21.99 13.14 5.81
N GLU A 122 21.92 14.29 6.48
CA GLU A 122 20.71 15.12 6.53
C GLU A 122 20.19 15.45 5.12
N GLY A 123 18.88 15.35 4.93
CA GLY A 123 18.22 15.54 3.64
C GLY A 123 18.06 14.28 2.78
N THR A 124 18.66 13.15 3.17
CA THR A 124 18.39 11.84 2.55
C THR A 124 17.13 11.19 3.11
N PHE A 125 16.51 10.27 2.36
CA PHE A 125 15.27 9.62 2.78
C PHE A 125 15.45 8.75 4.03
N GLY A 126 16.55 7.99 4.14
CA GLY A 126 16.84 7.17 5.32
C GLY A 126 16.95 8.01 6.60
N ARG A 127 17.67 9.13 6.55
CA ARG A 127 17.75 10.07 7.68
C ARG A 127 16.40 10.70 8.01
N ALA A 128 15.63 11.09 7.00
CA ALA A 128 14.30 11.66 7.18
C ALA A 128 13.35 10.66 7.86
N TYR A 129 13.40 9.38 7.47
CA TYR A 129 12.58 8.33 8.05
C TYR A 129 12.88 8.09 9.53
N ILE A 130 14.16 7.99 9.91
CA ILE A 130 14.55 7.88 11.32
C ILE A 130 14.06 9.07 12.13
N THR A 131 14.31 10.29 11.62
CA THR A 131 13.85 11.52 12.28
C THR A 131 12.33 11.54 12.46
N TRP A 132 11.59 11.03 11.47
CA TRP A 132 10.13 10.93 11.51
C TRP A 132 9.67 9.91 12.57
N LEU A 133 10.26 8.70 12.60
CA LEU A 133 9.97 7.67 13.59
C LEU A 133 10.16 8.19 15.02
N GLU A 134 11.29 8.85 15.29
CA GLU A 134 11.61 9.42 16.62
C GLU A 134 10.60 10.51 17.04
N ARG A 135 10.26 11.39 16.10
CA ARG A 135 9.37 12.53 16.35
C ARG A 135 7.92 12.08 16.58
N CYS A 136 7.48 11.06 15.86
CA CYS A 136 6.18 10.43 16.04
C CYS A 136 6.14 9.47 17.24
N GLY A 137 7.29 8.92 17.63
CA GLY A 137 7.41 7.91 18.68
C GLY A 137 6.81 6.56 18.27
N VAL A 138 7.08 6.14 17.03
CA VAL A 138 6.56 4.91 16.42
C VAL A 138 7.71 4.03 15.91
N THR A 139 7.41 2.78 15.53
CA THR A 139 8.35 1.80 14.97
C THR A 139 7.72 1.09 13.77
N PRO A 140 8.51 0.66 12.76
CA PRO A 140 8.00 -0.14 11.63
C PRO A 140 7.39 -1.49 12.06
N ASP A 141 7.64 -1.96 13.27
CA ASP A 141 7.27 -3.32 13.72
C ASP A 141 5.79 -3.49 14.12
N THR A 142 4.98 -2.43 14.03
CA THR A 142 3.59 -2.43 14.50
C THR A 142 2.58 -2.91 13.44
N ARG A 143 3.04 -3.32 12.26
CA ARG A 143 2.18 -3.64 11.11
C ARG A 143 1.68 -5.07 11.16
N GLU A 144 0.36 -5.23 11.28
CA GLU A 144 -0.31 -6.53 11.29
C GLU A 144 -0.09 -7.29 9.97
N PRO A 145 0.20 -8.60 10.05
CA PRO A 145 0.26 -9.46 8.87
C PRO A 145 -1.10 -9.55 8.17
N VAL A 146 -1.07 -9.83 6.87
CA VAL A 146 -2.26 -10.10 6.05
C VAL A 146 -2.72 -11.54 6.26
N HIS A 147 -4.04 -11.72 6.42
CA HIS A 147 -4.66 -13.00 6.77
C HIS A 147 -5.78 -13.43 5.82
N TYR A 148 -6.59 -12.52 5.30
CA TYR A 148 -7.90 -12.77 4.70
C TYR A 148 -7.92 -12.57 3.17
N ILE A 149 -6.74 -12.53 2.53
CA ILE A 149 -6.59 -12.42 1.08
C ILE A 149 -6.11 -13.75 0.53
N ASP A 150 -6.92 -14.37 -0.33
CA ASP A 150 -6.67 -15.73 -0.85
C ASP A 150 -5.44 -15.83 -1.77
N ASP A 151 -5.18 -14.80 -2.58
CA ASP A 151 -4.06 -14.81 -3.54
C ASP A 151 -2.76 -14.36 -2.84
N PRO A 152 -1.70 -15.20 -2.80
CA PRO A 152 -0.45 -14.86 -2.11
C PRO A 152 0.29 -13.65 -2.67
N GLU A 153 0.11 -13.31 -3.95
CA GLU A 153 0.70 -12.11 -4.54
C GLU A 153 -0.09 -10.87 -4.13
N LEU A 154 -1.42 -10.92 -4.18
CA LEU A 154 -2.26 -9.82 -3.69
C LEU A 154 -2.12 -9.59 -2.18
N ALA A 155 -1.94 -10.66 -1.41
CA ALA A 155 -1.63 -10.59 0.00
C ALA A 155 -0.31 -9.84 0.24
N TYR A 156 0.71 -10.11 -0.57
CA TYR A 156 1.97 -9.36 -0.54
C TYR A 156 1.78 -7.89 -0.91
N VAL A 157 1.01 -7.58 -1.97
CA VAL A 157 0.72 -6.18 -2.34
C VAL A 157 0.05 -5.42 -1.20
N MET A 158 -0.93 -6.03 -0.54
CA MET A 158 -1.59 -5.44 0.63
C MET A 158 -0.62 -5.26 1.81
N GLN A 159 0.22 -6.26 2.06
CA GLN A 159 1.22 -6.19 3.12
C GLN A 159 2.25 -5.08 2.87
N ARG A 160 2.75 -4.96 1.63
CA ARG A 160 3.68 -3.90 1.23
C ARG A 160 3.06 -2.53 1.44
N TYR A 161 1.80 -2.34 1.04
CA TYR A 161 1.08 -1.09 1.29
C TYR A 161 1.07 -0.74 2.79
N ARG A 162 0.75 -1.69 3.67
CA ARG A 162 0.73 -1.47 5.13
C ARG A 162 2.10 -1.08 5.67
N GLU A 163 3.12 -1.81 5.24
CA GLU A 163 4.50 -1.62 5.67
C GLU A 163 5.10 -0.31 5.19
N CYS A 164 4.71 0.15 4.00
CA CYS A 164 5.17 1.42 3.45
C CYS A 164 4.32 2.63 3.91
N HIS A 165 3.25 2.43 4.69
CA HIS A 165 2.37 3.51 5.11
C HIS A 165 3.13 4.65 5.82
N ASP A 166 4.08 4.32 6.70
CA ASP A 166 4.92 5.32 7.38
C ASP A 166 5.82 6.10 6.41
N PHE A 167 6.23 5.49 5.29
CA PHE A 167 6.98 6.18 4.25
C PHE A 167 6.14 7.24 3.56
N TYR A 168 4.84 7.00 3.39
CA TYR A 168 3.94 7.99 2.81
C TYR A 168 3.79 9.20 3.74
N HIS A 169 3.69 8.99 5.05
CA HIS A 169 3.75 10.07 6.03
C HIS A 169 5.09 10.80 6.00
N CYS A 170 6.19 10.05 5.97
CA CYS A 170 7.54 10.60 6.00
C CYS A 170 7.83 11.48 4.77
N ILE A 171 7.55 10.98 3.56
CA ILE A 171 7.91 11.68 2.31
C ILE A 171 7.13 12.97 2.12
N VAL A 172 5.89 13.04 2.61
CA VAL A 172 5.06 14.26 2.61
C VAL A 172 5.17 15.07 3.91
N ASN A 173 6.04 14.64 4.84
CA ASN A 173 6.34 15.28 6.11
C ASN A 173 5.10 15.58 6.99
N LEU A 174 4.22 14.60 7.13
CA LEU A 174 3.03 14.67 7.98
C LEU A 174 3.16 13.77 9.23
N PRO A 175 2.79 14.26 10.44
CA PRO A 175 2.78 13.45 11.66
C PRO A 175 1.61 12.45 11.68
N VAL A 176 1.52 11.68 12.76
CA VAL A 176 0.43 10.73 13.05
C VAL A 176 -0.71 11.36 13.89
N SER A 177 -0.95 12.68 13.74
CA SER A 177 -2.13 13.32 14.35
C SER A 177 -3.40 12.97 13.55
N VAL A 178 -4.57 13.01 14.18
CA VAL A 178 -5.83 12.58 13.54
C VAL A 178 -6.10 13.31 12.22
N ASP A 179 -5.85 14.62 12.15
CA ASP A 179 -6.01 15.41 10.92
C ASP A 179 -5.00 15.05 9.83
N SER A 180 -3.74 14.78 10.21
CA SER A 180 -2.69 14.35 9.29
C SER A 180 -2.89 12.93 8.78
N GLU A 181 -3.36 12.01 9.62
CA GLU A 181 -3.81 10.68 9.23
C GLU A 181 -4.90 10.75 8.16
N ILE A 182 -5.94 11.56 8.40
CA ILE A 182 -7.03 11.72 7.42
C ILE A 182 -6.50 12.32 6.11
N ALA A 183 -5.60 13.31 6.18
CA ALA A 183 -4.97 13.90 5.00
C ALA A 183 -4.19 12.84 4.17
N VAL A 184 -3.41 11.99 4.84
CA VAL A 184 -2.70 10.88 4.19
C VAL A 184 -3.69 9.86 3.63
N LYS A 185 -4.81 9.57 4.27
CA LYS A 185 -5.84 8.66 3.72
C LYS A 185 -6.47 9.20 2.44
N TYR A 186 -6.72 10.51 2.34
CA TYR A 186 -7.12 11.13 1.07
C TYR A 186 -6.04 10.99 -0.01
N PHE A 187 -4.77 11.18 0.35
CA PHE A 187 -3.64 11.04 -0.55
C PHE A 187 -3.49 9.59 -1.03
N GLU A 188 -3.54 8.62 -0.13
CA GLU A 188 -3.49 7.19 -0.42
C GLU A 188 -4.68 6.75 -1.28
N PHE A 189 -5.88 7.28 -1.03
CA PHE A 189 -7.01 6.99 -1.90
C PHE A 189 -6.77 7.50 -3.32
N ALA A 190 -6.27 8.72 -3.48
CA ALA A 190 -5.98 9.29 -4.79
C ALA A 190 -4.82 8.56 -5.51
N ASN A 191 -3.79 8.13 -4.78
CA ASN A 191 -2.58 7.52 -5.34
C ASN A 191 -2.69 6.00 -5.55
N LEU A 192 -3.43 5.31 -4.68
CA LEU A 192 -3.49 3.84 -4.60
C LEU A 192 -4.90 3.28 -4.83
N GLY A 193 -5.96 4.09 -4.68
CA GLY A 193 -7.33 3.65 -4.92
C GLY A 193 -7.84 2.59 -3.93
N LEU A 194 -7.25 2.50 -2.73
CA LEU A 194 -7.64 1.51 -1.72
C LEU A 194 -8.97 1.89 -1.04
N PRO A 195 -9.95 0.98 -0.96
CA PRO A 195 -11.24 1.23 -0.31
C PRO A 195 -11.12 1.63 1.17
N LEU A 196 -10.21 1.01 1.92
CA LEU A 196 -9.97 1.39 3.31
C LEU A 196 -9.52 2.85 3.47
N ALA A 197 -8.68 3.34 2.54
CA ALA A 197 -8.25 4.73 2.54
C ALA A 197 -9.44 5.66 2.32
N ALA A 198 -10.34 5.31 1.39
CA ALA A 198 -11.59 6.05 1.18
C ALA A 198 -12.50 6.05 2.42
N LEU A 199 -12.73 4.89 3.04
CA LEU A 199 -13.53 4.76 4.25
C LEU A 199 -12.95 5.60 5.39
N SER A 200 -11.63 5.55 5.58
CA SER A 200 -10.94 6.33 6.60
C SER A 200 -11.01 7.83 6.32
N ALA A 201 -10.87 8.24 5.05
CA ALA A 201 -11.00 9.62 4.62
C ALA A 201 -12.42 10.18 4.82
N LEU A 202 -13.44 9.37 4.59
CA LEU A 202 -14.85 9.76 4.73
C LEU A 202 -15.32 9.81 6.18
N PHE A 203 -14.94 8.83 7.00
CA PHE A 203 -15.46 8.70 8.37
C PHE A 203 -14.49 9.20 9.45
N GLY A 204 -13.19 9.31 9.17
CA GLY A 204 -12.21 9.92 10.07
C GLY A 204 -12.54 11.34 10.51
N PRO A 205 -13.06 12.23 9.64
CA PRO A 205 -13.43 13.61 10.01
C PRO A 205 -14.45 13.73 11.15
N LEU A 206 -15.22 12.68 11.44
CA LEU A 206 -16.19 12.65 12.55
C LEU A 206 -15.54 12.89 13.93
N ARG A 207 -14.21 12.75 14.04
CA ARG A 207 -13.45 12.96 15.28
C ARG A 207 -12.76 14.33 15.37
N LEU A 208 -12.91 15.19 14.36
CA LEU A 208 -12.26 16.49 14.30
C LEU A 208 -13.13 17.59 14.93
N ASN A 209 -12.48 18.57 15.54
CA ASN A 209 -13.16 19.82 15.91
C ASN A 209 -13.34 20.74 14.68
N SER A 210 -14.15 21.80 14.82
CA SER A 210 -14.49 22.70 13.70
C SER A 210 -13.27 23.34 13.03
N ALA A 211 -12.23 23.71 13.80
CA ALA A 211 -11.02 24.31 13.24
C ALA A 211 -10.18 23.29 12.44
N GLN A 212 -10.06 22.07 12.96
CA GLN A 212 -9.41 20.97 12.24
C GLN A 212 -10.19 20.59 10.98
N LEU A 213 -11.51 20.55 11.05
CA LEU A 213 -12.39 20.22 9.93
C LEU A 213 -12.30 21.26 8.81
N GLN A 214 -12.34 22.55 9.17
CA GLN A 214 -12.17 23.65 8.22
C GLN A 214 -10.83 23.51 7.50
N ARG A 215 -9.75 23.34 8.28
CA ARG A 215 -8.40 23.19 7.72
C ARG A 215 -8.25 21.96 6.83
N LEU A 216 -8.83 20.83 7.25
CA LEU A 216 -8.83 19.59 6.48
C LEU A 216 -9.39 19.84 5.08
N PHE A 217 -10.57 20.45 4.97
CA PHE A 217 -11.22 20.64 3.68
C PHE A 217 -10.70 21.85 2.88
N SER A 218 -10.13 22.87 3.53
CA SER A 218 -9.58 24.04 2.84
C SER A 218 -8.15 23.84 2.33
N GLU A 219 -7.34 23.07 3.04
CA GLU A 219 -5.90 22.92 2.76
C GLU A 219 -5.54 21.47 2.38
N TYR A 220 -5.78 20.53 3.30
CA TYR A 220 -5.26 19.17 3.17
C TYR A 220 -5.94 18.35 2.07
N VAL A 221 -7.28 18.33 2.00
CA VAL A 221 -8.00 17.52 1.00
C VAL A 221 -7.70 17.97 -0.43
N PRO A 222 -7.74 19.29 -0.77
CA PRO A 222 -7.35 19.74 -2.10
C PRO A 222 -5.91 19.37 -2.47
N TRP A 223 -4.97 19.49 -1.53
CA TRP A 223 -3.58 19.06 -1.74
C TRP A 223 -3.50 17.55 -1.95
N ALA A 224 -4.08 16.76 -1.05
CA ALA A 224 -3.98 15.31 -1.04
C ALA A 224 -4.54 14.67 -2.32
N LEU A 225 -5.69 15.14 -2.78
CA LEU A 225 -6.31 14.65 -4.02
C LEU A 225 -5.50 15.03 -5.26
N ARG A 226 -4.97 16.26 -5.33
CA ARG A 226 -4.18 16.71 -6.47
C ARG A 226 -2.81 16.02 -6.49
N CYS A 227 -2.07 16.10 -5.39
CA CYS A 227 -0.73 15.54 -5.29
C CYS A 227 -0.76 14.01 -5.41
N GLY A 228 -1.64 13.34 -4.66
CA GLY A 228 -1.78 11.88 -4.73
C GLY A 228 -2.24 11.38 -6.10
N GLY A 229 -3.16 12.11 -6.75
CA GLY A 229 -3.69 11.74 -8.07
C GLY A 229 -2.74 12.04 -9.24
N SER A 230 -1.78 12.96 -9.08
CA SER A 230 -0.78 13.27 -10.12
C SER A 230 0.57 12.57 -9.90
N ALA A 231 0.89 12.19 -8.67
CA ALA A 231 2.14 11.51 -8.35
C ALA A 231 2.19 10.11 -8.97
N ARG A 232 3.42 9.62 -9.19
CA ARG A 232 3.66 8.21 -9.47
C ARG A 232 3.01 7.36 -8.36
N SER A 233 2.43 6.22 -8.72
CA SER A 233 1.86 5.33 -7.72
C SER A 233 2.97 4.81 -6.79
N LEU A 234 2.87 5.16 -5.50
CA LEU A 234 3.94 4.92 -4.51
C LEU A 234 4.12 3.44 -4.17
N ILE A 235 3.13 2.59 -4.49
CA ILE A 235 3.29 1.14 -4.37
C ILE A 235 4.42 0.59 -5.26
N THR A 236 4.77 1.32 -6.33
CA THR A 236 5.81 0.95 -7.30
C THR A 236 7.20 1.42 -6.91
N VAL A 237 7.36 2.12 -5.78
CA VAL A 237 8.65 2.68 -5.33
C VAL A 237 9.38 1.64 -4.48
N TYR A 238 10.63 1.35 -4.84
CA TYR A 238 11.52 0.43 -4.13
C TYR A 238 12.30 1.21 -3.06
N TRP A 239 11.58 1.61 -2.00
CA TRP A 239 12.10 2.42 -0.88
C TRP A 239 13.41 1.91 -0.32
N GLU A 240 13.52 0.58 -0.19
CA GLU A 240 14.66 -0.13 0.38
C GLU A 240 15.97 0.07 -0.40
N GLN A 241 15.90 0.52 -1.65
CA GLN A 241 17.04 0.83 -2.52
C GLN A 241 17.34 2.33 -2.61
N ARG A 242 16.60 3.19 -1.91
CA ARG A 242 16.61 4.65 -2.08
C ARG A 242 16.90 5.41 -0.79
N TRP A 243 17.48 4.76 0.22
CA TRP A 243 17.76 5.38 1.52
C TRP A 243 18.69 6.59 1.45
N ASP A 244 19.67 6.55 0.55
CA ASP A 244 20.65 7.61 0.32
C ASP A 244 20.14 8.72 -0.61
N GLN A 245 19.01 8.51 -1.28
CA GLN A 245 18.46 9.48 -2.21
C GLN A 245 18.00 10.74 -1.46
N ASN A 246 18.34 11.91 -2.01
CA ASN A 246 17.88 13.18 -1.50
C ASN A 246 16.34 13.27 -1.58
N VAL A 247 15.70 13.69 -0.49
CA VAL A 247 14.23 13.74 -0.37
C VAL A 247 13.60 14.68 -1.40
N GLU A 248 14.21 15.84 -1.67
CA GLU A 248 13.65 16.81 -2.60
C GLU A 248 13.75 16.33 -4.05
N ASP A 249 14.83 15.62 -4.40
CA ASP A 249 14.95 15.01 -5.71
C ASP A 249 14.01 13.81 -5.86
N MET A 250 13.83 13.02 -4.81
CA MET A 250 12.82 11.95 -4.76
C MET A 250 11.41 12.51 -4.95
N LYS A 251 11.05 13.62 -4.28
CA LYS A 251 9.74 14.27 -4.48
C LYS A 251 9.55 14.74 -5.92
N LYS A 252 10.54 15.38 -6.52
CA LYS A 252 10.48 15.81 -7.94
C LYS A 252 10.31 14.61 -8.88
N GLU A 253 11.08 13.55 -8.69
CA GLU A 253 11.00 12.32 -9.49
C GLU A 253 9.61 11.68 -9.40
N LEU A 254 9.06 11.62 -8.18
CA LEU A 254 7.77 10.97 -7.92
C LEU A 254 6.56 11.88 -8.19
N GLY A 255 6.76 13.16 -8.50
CA GLY A 255 5.70 14.13 -8.71
C GLY A 255 4.96 14.53 -7.42
N LEU A 256 5.67 14.49 -6.28
CA LEU A 256 5.15 14.85 -4.96
C LEU A 256 5.36 16.33 -4.65
N TRP A 257 4.43 16.92 -3.90
CA TRP A 257 4.49 18.29 -3.41
C TRP A 257 4.39 18.32 -1.90
N ASP A 258 4.96 19.34 -1.28
CA ASP A 258 4.86 19.52 0.16
C ASP A 258 3.41 19.67 0.62
N ALA A 259 3.07 18.94 1.67
CA ALA A 259 1.80 19.09 2.35
C ALA A 259 1.71 20.47 3.04
N PRO A 260 0.49 20.98 3.28
CA PRO A 260 0.30 22.09 4.21
C PRO A 260 1.00 21.84 5.55
N ALA A 261 1.64 22.88 6.10
CA ALA A 261 2.53 22.73 7.25
C ALA A 261 1.82 22.11 8.47
N ALA A 262 2.25 20.92 8.89
CA ALA A 262 1.62 20.23 10.01
C ALA A 262 2.01 20.80 11.38
N LYS A 263 1.12 20.60 12.36
CA LYS A 263 1.40 20.85 13.77
C LYS A 263 1.99 19.59 14.38
N TRP A 264 3.18 19.72 14.98
CA TRP A 264 3.89 18.57 15.54
C TRP A 264 3.80 18.54 17.06
N ARG A 265 3.56 17.35 17.62
CA ARG A 265 3.52 17.16 19.08
C ARG A 265 4.87 17.42 19.75
N LYS A 266 5.96 17.01 19.09
CA LYS A 266 7.34 17.23 19.53
C LYS A 266 8.09 18.09 18.51
N PRO A 267 8.75 19.18 18.93
CA PRO A 267 9.80 19.84 18.15
C PRO A 267 10.94 18.87 17.83
N LEU A 268 11.67 19.14 16.75
CA LEU A 268 12.74 18.27 16.28
C LEU A 268 13.89 18.13 17.30
N LYS A 269 14.23 19.20 18.04
CA LYS A 269 15.22 19.14 19.13
C LYS A 269 14.78 18.22 20.28
N GLU A 270 13.50 18.29 20.66
CA GLU A 270 12.96 17.46 21.74
C GLU A 270 12.82 15.99 21.32
N ALA A 271 12.54 15.74 20.03
CA ALA A 271 12.57 14.39 19.47
C ALA A 271 13.96 13.76 19.58
N LYS A 272 15.02 14.50 19.20
CA LYS A 272 16.42 14.04 19.32
C LYS A 272 16.79 13.69 20.77
N ILE A 273 16.49 14.57 21.74
CA ILE A 273 16.77 14.31 23.16
C ILE A 273 15.98 13.09 23.68
N ALA A 274 14.73 12.93 23.26
CA ALA A 274 13.90 11.79 23.66
C ALA A 274 14.43 10.47 23.09
N ALA A 275 14.90 10.47 21.84
CA ALA A 275 15.51 9.32 21.18
C ALA A 275 16.80 8.88 21.91
N GLU A 276 17.69 9.81 22.20
CA GLU A 276 18.92 9.54 22.97
C GLU A 276 18.63 8.91 24.35
N LYS A 277 17.56 9.37 25.01
CA LYS A 277 17.13 8.82 26.30
C LYS A 277 16.54 7.41 26.17
N GLN A 278 15.87 7.10 25.06
CA GLN A 278 15.33 5.77 24.78
C GLN A 278 16.46 4.79 24.49
N GLN A 279 17.44 5.17 23.67
CA GLN A 279 18.62 4.35 23.35
C GLN A 279 19.36 3.92 24.62
N ARG A 280 19.67 4.87 25.51
CA ARG A 280 20.34 4.60 26.80
C ARG A 280 19.59 3.65 27.73
N ARG A 281 18.28 3.45 27.54
CA ARG A 281 17.47 2.49 28.32
C ARG A 281 17.47 1.09 27.72
N VAL A 282 17.71 0.97 26.42
CA VAL A 282 17.83 -0.33 25.73
C VAL A 282 19.22 -0.92 25.97
N ASP A 283 20.24 -0.05 26.08
CA ASP A 283 21.63 -0.44 26.30
C ASP A 283 22.00 -0.72 27.78
N SER A 284 21.06 -0.56 28.72
CA SER A 284 21.24 -0.71 30.18
C SER A 284 20.54 -1.94 30.74
#